data_AF-A0A8I1TPL6-F1
#
_entry.id   AF-A0A8I1TPL6-F1
#
_cell.length_a   1.000
_cell.length_b   1.000
_cell.length_c   1.000
_cell.angle_alpha   90.00
_cell.angle_beta   90.00
_cell.angle_gamma   90.00
#
_symmetry.space_group_name_H-M   'P 1'
#
loop_
_entity.id
_entity.type
_entity.pdbx_description
1 polymer ?
#
loop_
_entity_poly.entity_id
_entity_poly.type
_entity_poly.pdbx_seq_one_letter_code
_entity_poly.pdbx_strand_id
1 'polypeptide(L)' 'MVARKWDELSPGARRLLIAAGSADAALRAVALFDLRRRSADQVRGPKWVWVVALSVVSSAGLLPLAWFLVGRRR' A
#
# COMPACT_ATOMS: atom_id res chain seq x y z
N MET A 1 -4.03 -9.23 -24.85
CA MET A 1 -4.49 -10.14 -23.78
C MET A 1 -5.87 -9.71 -23.34
N VAL A 2 -6.89 -10.55 -23.47
CA VAL A 2 -8.22 -10.25 -22.93
C VAL A 2 -8.15 -10.47 -21.42
N ALA A 3 -8.37 -9.42 -20.63
CA ALA A 3 -8.51 -9.57 -19.19
C ALA A 3 -9.75 -10.45 -18.92
N ARG A 4 -9.59 -11.49 -18.09
CA ARG A 4 -10.72 -12.33 -17.68
C ARG A 4 -11.76 -11.46 -16.97
N LYS A 5 -13.03 -11.68 -17.28
CA LYS A 5 -14.12 -11.03 -16.56
C LYS A 5 -14.17 -11.56 -15.13
N TRP A 6 -14.62 -10.73 -14.20
CA TRP A 6 -14.68 -11.07 -12.77
C TRP A 6 -15.49 -12.34 -12.49
N ASP A 7 -16.53 -12.61 -13.29
CA ASP A 7 -17.40 -13.78 -13.17
C ASP A 7 -16.80 -15.06 -13.80
N GLU A 8 -15.74 -14.92 -14.58
CA GLU A 8 -14.97 -16.04 -15.16
C GLU A 8 -13.83 -16.50 -14.25
N LEU A 9 -13.63 -15.83 -13.11
CA LEU A 9 -12.63 -16.20 -12.12
C LEU A 9 -13.10 -17.39 -11.28
N SER A 10 -12.19 -18.32 -11.00
CA SER A 10 -12.47 -19.36 -10.02
C SER A 10 -12.76 -18.74 -8.64
N PRO A 11 -13.57 -19.40 -7.78
CA PRO A 11 -13.84 -18.90 -6.44
C PRO A 11 -12.57 -18.64 -5.62
N GLY A 12 -11.55 -19.47 -5.80
CA GLY A 12 -10.24 -19.30 -5.17
C GLY A 12 -9.51 -18.03 -5.65
N ALA A 13 -9.48 -17.79 -6.96
CA ALA A 13 -8.86 -16.59 -7.53
C ALA A 13 -9.58 -15.32 -7.07
N ARG A 14 -10.92 -15.32 -7.07
CA ARG A 14 -11.71 -14.19 -6.58
C ARG A 14 -11.42 -13.90 -5.10
N ARG A 15 -11.37 -14.93 -4.26
CA ARG A 15 -11.02 -14.79 -2.82
C ARG A 15 -9.60 -14.24 -2.64
N LEU A 16 -8.63 -14.72 -3.42
CA LEU A 16 -7.25 -14.22 -3.36
C LEU A 16 -7.16 -12.74 -3.74
N LEU A 17 -7.85 -12.31 -4.79
CA LEU A 17 -7.87 -10.90 -5.20
C LEU A 17 -8.51 -10.01 -4.15
N ILE A 18 -9.63 -10.44 -3.55
CA ILE A 18 -10.27 -9.73 -2.45
C ILE A 18 -9.32 -9.63 -1.26
N ALA A 19 -8.73 -10.75 -0.82
CA ALA A 19 -7.81 -10.77 0.31
C ALA A 19 -6.58 -9.88 0.09
N ALA A 20 -5.97 -9.96 -1.10
CA ALA A 20 -4.82 -9.14 -1.45
C ALA A 20 -5.17 -7.64 -1.50
N GLY A 21 -6.31 -7.29 -2.10
CA GLY A 21 -6.79 -5.90 -2.14
C GLY A 21 -7.11 -5.34 -0.75
N SER A 22 -7.77 -6.13 0.10
CA SER A 22 -8.06 -5.74 1.49
C SER A 22 -6.79 -5.58 2.32
N ALA A 23 -5.81 -6.48 2.16
CA ALA A 23 -4.53 -6.40 2.85
C ALA A 23 -3.72 -5.16 2.41
N ASP A 24 -3.65 -4.88 1.11
CA ASP A 24 -2.99 -3.67 0.58
C ASP A 24 -3.65 -2.40 1.12
N ALA A 25 -4.98 -2.32 1.08
CA ALA A 25 -5.72 -1.17 1.58
C ALA A 25 -5.48 -0.94 3.09
N ALA A 26 -5.50 -1.99 3.89
CA ALA A 26 -5.22 -1.91 5.32
C ALA A 26 -3.79 -1.46 5.60
N LEU A 27 -2.80 -2.06 4.94
CA LEU A 27 -1.39 -1.68 5.08
C LEU A 27 -1.15 -0.22 4.70
N ARG A 28 -1.76 0.24 3.61
CA ARG A 28 -1.70 1.62 3.14
C ARG A 28 -2.29 2.61 4.15
N ALA A 29 -3.45 2.28 4.71
CA ALA A 29 -4.09 3.09 5.75
C ALA A 29 -3.19 3.22 7.00
N VAL A 30 -2.60 2.11 7.46
CA VAL A 30 -1.68 2.11 8.61
C VAL A 30 -0.42 2.92 8.30
N ALA A 31 0.14 2.77 7.10
CA ALA A 31 1.33 3.52 6.67
C ALA A 31 1.07 5.03 6.64
N LEU A 32 -0.04 5.47 6.06
CA LEU A 32 -0.44 6.88 6.03
C LEU A 32 -0.71 7.44 7.42
N PHE A 33 -1.30 6.64 8.31
CA PHE A 33 -1.54 7.04 9.69
C PHE A 33 -0.24 7.21 10.49
N ASP A 34 0.70 6.26 10.36
CA ASP A 34 2.03 6.36 10.97
C ASP A 34 2.79 7.58 10.41
N LEU A 35 2.78 7.78 9.09
CA LEU A 35 3.38 8.94 8.45
C LEU A 35 2.78 10.27 8.93
N ARG A 36 1.45 10.33 9.12
CA ARG A 36 0.76 11.52 9.64
C ARG A 36 1.26 11.88 11.04
N ARG A 37 1.47 10.88 11.91
CA ARG A 37 1.92 11.06 13.30
C ARG A 37 3.40 11.47 13.42
N ARG A 38 4.26 11.10 12.47
CA ARG A 38 5.70 11.42 12.50
C ARG A 38 5.99 12.86 12.07
N SER A 39 6.91 13.52 12.76
CA SER A 39 7.47 14.80 12.32
C SER A 39 8.43 14.61 11.13
N ALA A 40 8.73 15.68 10.38
CA ALA A 40 9.47 15.57 9.11
C ALA A 40 10.92 15.06 9.27
N ASP A 41 11.54 15.29 10.41
CA ASP A 41 12.87 14.81 10.79
C ASP A 41 12.92 13.28 10.98
N GLN A 42 11.80 12.66 11.36
CA GLN A 42 11.64 11.22 11.54
C GLN A 42 11.34 10.46 10.24
N VAL A 43 11.34 11.17 9.10
CA VAL A 43 11.04 10.62 7.78
C VAL A 43 12.31 10.64 6.92
N ARG A 44 12.61 9.54 6.23
CA ARG A 44 13.68 9.54 5.23
C ARG A 44 13.21 10.24 3.95
N GLY A 45 13.75 11.42 3.70
CA GLY A 45 13.41 12.25 2.55
C GLY A 45 12.18 13.13 2.77
N PRO A 46 11.69 13.83 1.74
CA PRO A 46 10.57 14.74 1.88
C PRO A 46 9.27 14.01 2.24
N LYS A 47 8.63 14.43 3.32
CA LYS A 47 7.39 13.81 3.84
C LYS A 47 6.28 13.73 2.78
N TRP A 48 6.16 14.74 1.94
CA TRP A 48 5.13 14.80 0.89
C TRP A 48 5.31 13.73 -0.19
N VAL A 49 6.54 13.30 -0.48
CA VAL A 49 6.81 12.24 -1.45
C VAL A 49 6.19 10.93 -0.97
N TRP A 50 6.36 10.61 0.32
CA TRP A 50 5.73 9.44 0.92
C TRP A 50 4.21 9.53 0.92
N VAL A 51 3.63 10.70 1.17
CA VAL A 51 2.16 10.90 1.09
C VAL A 51 1.67 10.61 -0.33
N VAL A 52 2.29 11.21 -1.35
CA VAL A 52 1.88 11.05 -2.74
C VAL A 52 2.06 9.60 -3.19
N ALA A 53 3.22 9.00 -2.91
CA ALA A 53 3.51 7.62 -3.26
C ALA A 53 2.50 6.67 -2.62
N LEU A 54 2.29 6.78 -1.29
CA LEU A 54 1.30 6.01 -0.55
C LEU A 54 -0.14 6.40 -0.86
N SER A 55 -0.46 7.39 -1.71
CA SER A 55 -1.84 7.75 -2.07
C SER A 55 -2.21 7.43 -3.52
N VAL A 56 -1.22 7.42 -4.42
CA VAL A 56 -1.47 7.24 -5.86
C VAL A 56 -1.00 5.88 -6.38
N VAL A 57 0.08 5.33 -5.84
CA VAL A 57 0.67 4.09 -6.40
C VAL A 57 -0.09 2.88 -5.85
N SER A 58 -0.57 2.02 -6.74
CA SER A 58 -1.10 0.70 -6.39
C SER A 58 -0.02 -0.34 -6.64
N SER A 59 0.43 -1.05 -5.59
CA SER A 59 1.65 -1.89 -5.64
C SER A 59 1.48 -3.25 -4.96
N ALA A 60 0.23 -3.69 -4.75
CA ALA A 60 -0.08 -4.95 -4.06
C ALA A 60 0.65 -5.11 -2.71
N GLY A 61 0.74 -4.03 -1.93
CA GLY A 61 1.33 -4.01 -0.59
C GLY A 61 2.82 -3.70 -0.53
N LEU A 62 3.55 -3.71 -1.66
CA LEU A 62 5.00 -3.51 -1.66
C LEU A 62 5.41 -2.11 -1.18
N LEU A 63 4.69 -1.07 -1.59
CA LEU A 63 5.02 0.31 -1.22
C LEU A 63 4.72 0.62 0.27
N PRO A 64 3.58 0.20 0.85
CA PRO A 64 3.39 0.23 2.30
C PRO A 64 4.48 -0.50 3.08
N LEU A 65 4.95 -1.66 2.59
CA LEU A 65 6.06 -2.39 3.23
C LEU A 65 7.36 -1.59 3.16
N ALA A 66 7.67 -0.96 2.01
CA ALA A 66 8.83 -0.09 1.87
C ALA A 66 8.78 1.10 2.86
N TRP A 67 7.62 1.70 3.11
CA TRP A 67 7.46 2.73 4.14
C TRP A 67 7.95 2.22 5.51
N PHE A 68 7.49 1.04 5.92
CA PHE A 68 7.84 0.49 7.22
C PHE A 68 9.31 0.08 7.34
N LEU A 69 9.93 -0.38 6.24
CA LEU A 69 11.31 -0.87 6.21
C LEU A 69 12.34 0.26 6.08
N VAL A 70 12.09 1.23 5.19
CA VAL A 70 13.06 2.26 4.82
C VAL A 70 12.54 3.70 4.94
N GLY A 71 11.23 3.93 4.92
CA GLY A 71 10.66 5.29 4.98
C GLY A 71 10.80 5.98 6.34
N ARG A 72 10.89 5.19 7.42
CA ARG A 72 11.03 5.69 8.80
C ARG A 72 12.49 5.93 9.17
N ARG A 73 12.79 7.04 9.84
CA ARG A 73 13.95 7.14 10.75
C ARG A 73 13.48 6.71 12.14
N ARG A 74 14.32 5.93 12.82
CA ARG A 74 14.10 5.57 14.23
C ARG A 74 14.27 6.81 15.08
#